data_AF-A0A7I7LBG4-F1
#
_entry.id   AF-A0A7I7LBG4-F1
#
_cell.length_a   1.000
_cell.length_b   1.000
_cell.length_c   1.000
_cell.angle_alpha   90.00
_cell.angle_beta   90.00
_cell.angle_gamma   90.00
#
_symmetry.space_group_name_H-M   'P 1'
#
loop_
_entity.id
_entity.type
_entity.pdbx_description
1 polymer ?
#
loop_
_entity_poly.entity_id
_entity_poly.type
_entity_poly.pdbx_seq_one_letter_code
_entity_poly.pdbx_strand_id
1 'polypeptide(L)'
;MGCASTVRPLDQTYLPESIITTGGDVAFELAAVPNKQWGSGPSSAPPSFGAGGSAVTVNVPRPIIRITPGTTRTVRVDLQRMITGIDEFTITGESSTGGSTVVPTSGRFAENGSATTRVGITA
;
A
#
# COMPACT_ATOMS: atom_id res chain seq x y z
N MET A 1 17.27 44.72 -6.39
CA MET A 1 17.10 43.53 -5.52
C MET A 1 15.70 43.00 -5.82
N GLY A 2 15.58 41.96 -6.65
CA GLY A 2 14.28 41.45 -7.11
C GLY A 2 13.95 40.14 -6.40
N CYS A 3 12.87 40.11 -5.63
CA CYS A 3 12.29 38.87 -5.11
C CYS A 3 11.33 38.32 -6.16
N ALA A 4 11.71 37.22 -6.81
CA ALA A 4 10.80 36.44 -7.64
C ALA A 4 9.94 35.55 -6.73
N SER A 5 8.67 35.90 -6.52
CA SER A 5 7.69 35.00 -5.90
C SER A 5 7.09 34.12 -6.99
N THR A 6 7.64 32.93 -7.20
CA THR A 6 7.10 31.96 -8.17
C THR A 6 5.89 31.24 -7.58
N VAL A 7 4.73 31.90 -7.57
CA VAL A 7 3.45 31.21 -7.34
C VAL A 7 3.17 30.38 -8.59
N ARG A 8 3.38 29.07 -8.50
CA ARG A 8 3.08 28.13 -9.60
C ARG A 8 1.65 27.64 -9.43
N PRO A 9 0.78 27.77 -10.44
CA PRO A 9 -0.55 27.17 -10.38
C PRO A 9 -0.42 25.64 -10.25
N LEU A 10 -1.12 25.09 -9.26
CA LEU A 10 -1.23 23.65 -9.04
C LEU A 10 -2.62 23.21 -9.48
N ASP A 11 -2.67 22.21 -10.34
CA ASP A 11 -3.92 21.52 -10.69
C ASP A 11 -4.10 20.26 -9.84
N GLN A 12 -3.05 19.80 -9.16
CA GLN A 12 -3.08 18.65 -8.26
C GLN A 12 -3.97 18.89 -7.05
N THR A 13 -4.71 17.85 -6.66
CA THR A 13 -5.50 17.81 -5.41
C THR A 13 -4.68 17.36 -4.20
N TYR A 14 -3.36 17.29 -4.35
CA TYR A 14 -2.39 16.91 -3.33
C TYR A 14 -1.15 17.81 -3.41
N LEU A 15 -0.41 17.90 -2.32
CA LEU A 15 0.85 18.64 -2.25
C LEU A 15 2.04 17.68 -2.29
N PRO A 16 3.17 18.07 -2.91
CA PRO A 16 4.41 17.34 -2.78
C PRO A 16 4.90 17.37 -1.32
N GLU A 17 5.52 16.28 -0.88
CA GLU A 17 6.08 16.14 0.48
C GLU A 17 7.10 17.23 0.83
N SER A 18 7.79 17.79 -0.17
CA SER A 18 8.73 18.90 0.03
C SER A 18 8.08 20.08 0.75
N ILE A 19 6.82 20.43 0.45
CA ILE A 19 6.12 21.54 1.13
C ILE A 19 5.97 21.27 2.63
N ILE A 20 5.77 20.01 3.02
CA ILE A 20 5.63 19.60 4.42
C ILE A 20 6.98 19.63 5.14
N THR A 21 8.06 19.25 4.46
CA THR A 21 9.39 19.04 5.06
C THR A 21 10.27 20.29 5.06
N THR A 22 10.21 21.11 4.01
CA THR A 22 11.02 22.33 3.87
C THR A 22 10.23 23.62 4.08
N GLY A 23 8.90 23.53 4.18
CA GLY A 23 8.00 24.67 4.20
C GLY A 23 7.72 25.23 2.80
N GLY A 24 6.73 26.11 2.72
CA GLY A 24 6.32 26.81 1.51
C GLY A 24 4.98 27.54 1.71
N ASP A 25 4.65 28.42 0.77
CA ASP A 25 3.40 29.17 0.77
C ASP A 25 2.35 28.51 -0.14
N VAL A 26 1.12 28.39 0.34
CA VAL A 26 -0.04 27.94 -0.44
C VAL A 26 -1.06 29.07 -0.48
N ALA A 27 -1.29 29.61 -1.68
CA ALA A 27 -2.31 30.61 -1.92
C ALA A 27 -3.57 29.96 -2.48
N PHE A 28 -4.73 30.30 -1.91
CA PHE A 28 -6.03 29.83 -2.37
C PHE A 28 -6.80 30.96 -3.06
N GLU A 29 -7.31 30.68 -4.26
CA GLU A 29 -8.30 31.53 -4.92
C GLU A 29 -9.69 30.95 -4.65
N LEU A 30 -10.55 31.73 -4.01
CA LEU A 30 -11.90 31.31 -3.62
C LEU A 30 -12.95 31.93 -4.55
N ALA A 31 -13.98 31.15 -4.88
CA ALA A 31 -15.11 31.60 -5.69
C ALA A 31 -16.43 31.07 -5.12
N ALA A 32 -17.53 31.79 -5.36
CA ALA A 32 -18.87 31.38 -4.94
C ALA A 32 -19.45 30.21 -5.76
N VAL A 33 -18.83 29.88 -6.90
CA VAL A 33 -19.24 28.79 -7.80
C VAL A 33 -18.08 27.81 -7.99
N PRO A 34 -18.35 26.48 -8.04
CA PRO A 34 -17.30 25.49 -8.23
C PRO A 34 -16.58 25.64 -9.57
N ASN A 35 -15.24 25.59 -9.55
CA ASN A 35 -14.46 25.39 -10.76
C ASN A 35 -14.50 23.90 -11.14
N LYS A 36 -15.27 23.57 -12.19
CA LYS A 36 -15.42 22.18 -12.67
C LYS A 36 -14.23 21.65 -13.48
N GLN A 37 -13.23 22.50 -13.76
CA GLN A 37 -12.04 22.13 -14.52
C GLN A 37 -10.87 21.75 -13.62
N TRP A 38 -10.70 22.46 -12.50
CA TRP A 38 -9.58 22.25 -11.58
C TRP A 38 -9.62 20.86 -10.94
N GLY A 39 -8.48 20.17 -10.91
CA GLY A 39 -8.36 18.87 -10.23
C GLY A 39 -9.08 17.70 -10.92
N SER A 40 -9.62 17.90 -12.13
CA SER A 40 -10.42 16.90 -12.84
C SER A 40 -9.60 15.96 -13.73
N GLY A 41 -8.34 16.29 -14.00
CA GLY A 41 -7.45 15.49 -14.85
C GLY A 41 -6.92 14.23 -14.14
N PRO A 42 -6.60 13.14 -14.88
CA PRO A 42 -5.99 11.95 -14.28
C PRO A 42 -4.67 12.23 -13.55
N SER A 43 -3.87 13.18 -14.03
CA SER A 43 -2.62 13.63 -13.39
C SER A 43 -2.82 14.45 -12.11
N SER A 44 -4.05 14.87 -11.86
CA SER A 44 -4.44 15.75 -10.74
C SER A 44 -4.90 14.94 -9.53
N ALA A 45 -5.19 13.65 -9.73
CA ALA A 45 -5.49 12.70 -8.69
C ALA A 45 -4.27 12.46 -7.77
N PRO A 46 -4.49 12.27 -6.45
CA PRO A 46 -3.41 11.87 -5.55
C PRO A 46 -2.81 10.53 -5.97
N PRO A 47 -1.52 10.28 -5.65
CA PRO A 47 -0.92 8.98 -5.84
C PRO A 47 -1.76 7.89 -5.17
N SER A 48 -2.02 6.82 -5.90
CA SER A 48 -2.67 5.61 -5.40
C SER A 48 -1.74 4.40 -5.61
N PHE A 49 -2.05 3.28 -4.97
CA PHE A 49 -1.36 2.02 -5.25
C PHE A 49 -1.72 1.60 -6.68
N GLY A 50 -0.86 1.96 -7.64
CA GLY A 50 -0.96 1.62 -9.05
C GLY A 50 0.31 0.92 -9.55
N ALA A 51 0.62 1.06 -10.84
CA ALA A 51 1.85 0.49 -11.42
C ALA A 51 3.10 0.94 -10.63
N GLY A 52 3.87 -0.03 -10.08
CA GLY A 52 5.05 0.23 -9.24
C GLY A 52 4.80 0.27 -7.73
N GLY A 53 3.55 0.23 -7.26
CA GLY A 53 3.20 0.07 -5.85
C GLY A 53 3.17 -1.40 -5.40
N SER A 54 3.11 -1.65 -4.08
CA SER A 54 2.88 -3.01 -3.58
C SER A 54 1.53 -3.52 -4.07
N ALA A 55 1.53 -4.68 -4.75
CA ALA A 55 0.31 -5.30 -5.27
C ALA A 55 -0.67 -5.76 -4.18
N VAL A 56 -0.16 -5.95 -2.95
CA VAL A 56 -0.88 -6.57 -1.83
C VAL A 56 -0.50 -5.89 -0.52
N THR A 57 -1.45 -5.79 0.41
CA THR A 57 -1.17 -5.58 1.84
C THR A 57 -1.47 -6.86 2.61
N VAL A 58 -0.75 -7.06 3.71
CA VAL A 58 -0.82 -8.27 4.51
C VAL A 58 -0.97 -7.90 5.98
N ASN A 59 -1.89 -8.57 6.66
CA ASN A 59 -2.07 -8.51 8.10
C ASN A 59 -1.94 -9.92 8.70
N VAL A 60 -1.20 -10.02 9.80
CA VAL A 60 -1.08 -11.26 10.58
C VAL A 60 -1.63 -10.97 11.98
N PRO A 61 -2.89 -11.33 12.28
CA PRO A 61 -3.53 -10.94 13.55
C PRO A 61 -2.79 -11.42 14.80
N ARG A 62 -2.03 -12.51 14.70
CA ARG A 62 -1.21 -13.08 15.78
C ARG A 62 0.18 -13.44 15.22
N PRO A 63 1.10 -12.48 15.15
CA PRO A 63 2.38 -12.68 14.46
C PRO A 63 3.40 -13.48 15.26
N ILE A 64 3.22 -13.60 16.58
CA ILE A 64 4.14 -14.34 17.46
C ILE A 64 3.50 -15.66 17.86
N ILE A 65 4.15 -16.76 17.50
CA ILE A 65 3.76 -18.11 17.90
C ILE A 65 4.97 -18.88 18.44
N ARG A 66 4.72 -19.82 19.35
CA ARG A 66 5.70 -20.84 19.75
C ARG A 66 5.36 -22.15 19.07
N ILE A 67 6.36 -22.78 18.47
CA ILE A 67 6.26 -24.07 17.80
C ILE A 67 7.25 -25.01 18.50
N THR A 68 6.79 -26.19 18.87
CA THR A 68 7.67 -27.23 19.42
C THR A 68 8.52 -27.79 18.27
N PRO A 69 9.83 -28.05 18.45
CA PRO A 69 10.64 -28.68 17.42
C PRO A 69 10.01 -29.97 16.87
N GLY A 70 10.05 -30.16 15.56
CA GLY A 70 9.44 -31.30 14.86
C GLY A 70 7.92 -31.19 14.68
N THR A 71 7.30 -30.06 15.04
CA THR A 71 5.85 -29.87 14.91
C THR A 71 5.50 -28.73 13.97
N THR A 72 4.28 -28.75 13.44
CA THR A 72 3.74 -27.70 12.58
C THR A 72 2.67 -26.89 13.32
N ARG A 73 2.70 -25.57 13.18
CA ARG A 73 1.56 -24.69 13.55
C ARG A 73 1.15 -23.83 12.39
N THR A 74 -0.12 -23.43 12.39
CA THR A 74 -0.68 -22.54 11.37
C THR A 74 -0.80 -21.12 11.88
N VAL A 75 -0.48 -20.17 11.01
CA VAL A 75 -0.69 -18.73 11.22
C VAL A 75 -1.76 -18.26 10.25
N ARG A 76 -2.75 -17.51 10.74
CA ARG A 76 -3.73 -16.85 9.88
C ARG A 76 -3.09 -15.62 9.25
N VAL A 77 -3.25 -15.50 7.94
CA VAL A 77 -2.80 -14.35 7.16
C VAL A 77 -4.01 -13.79 6.42
N ASP A 78 -4.26 -12.49 6.60
CA ASP A 78 -5.27 -11.74 5.86
C ASP A 78 -4.56 -10.88 4.81
N LEU A 79 -5.06 -10.90 3.58
CA LEU A 79 -4.48 -10.21 2.43
C LEU A 79 -5.52 -9.32 1.77
N GLN A 80 -5.09 -8.17 1.26
CA GLN A 80 -5.92 -7.32 0.42
C GLN A 80 -5.13 -6.90 -0.81
N ARG A 81 -5.72 -7.17 -1.98
CA ARG A 81 -5.24 -6.72 -3.28
C ARG A 81 -5.36 -5.21 -3.39
N MET A 82 -4.25 -4.57 -3.77
CA MET A 82 -4.14 -3.11 -3.92
C MET A 82 -4.11 -2.64 -5.37
N ILE A 83 -3.86 -3.55 -6.31
CA ILE A 83 -3.85 -3.25 -7.75
C ILE A 83 -4.77 -4.19 -8.54
N THR A 84 -5.33 -3.71 -9.64
CA THR A 84 -6.14 -4.53 -10.56
C THR A 84 -5.28 -5.44 -11.43
N GLY A 85 -5.85 -6.52 -11.96
CA GLY A 85 -5.17 -7.42 -12.92
C GLY A 85 -4.30 -8.51 -12.30
N ILE A 86 -4.33 -8.66 -10.98
CA ILE A 86 -3.71 -9.78 -10.26
C ILE A 86 -4.79 -10.51 -9.48
N ASP A 87 -5.04 -11.78 -9.78
CA ASP A 87 -6.09 -12.56 -9.11
C ASP A 87 -5.54 -13.61 -8.14
N GLU A 88 -4.24 -13.88 -8.22
CA GLU A 88 -3.58 -14.95 -7.47
C GLU A 88 -2.51 -14.40 -6.53
N PHE A 89 -2.21 -15.16 -5.49
CA PHE A 89 -1.11 -14.88 -4.57
C PHE A 89 -0.39 -16.16 -4.20
N THR A 90 0.88 -16.01 -3.82
CA THR A 90 1.71 -17.07 -3.22
C THR A 90 2.43 -16.50 -2.01
N ILE A 91 2.35 -17.21 -0.89
CA ILE A 91 3.07 -16.89 0.34
C ILE A 91 4.21 -17.89 0.49
N THR A 92 5.43 -17.38 0.54
CA THR A 92 6.64 -18.14 0.90
C THR A 92 7.16 -17.67 2.25
N GLY A 93 8.09 -18.41 2.84
CA GLY A 93 8.73 -18.02 4.09
C GLY A 93 10.15 -18.55 4.17
N GLU A 94 11.03 -17.75 4.72
CA GLU A 94 12.43 -18.08 4.97
C GLU A 94 12.74 -17.89 6.46
N SER A 95 13.56 -18.79 7.03
CA SER A 95 14.05 -18.65 8.40
C SER A 95 15.42 -17.99 8.40
N SER A 96 15.55 -16.84 9.08
CA SER A 96 16.83 -16.12 9.22
C SER A 96 17.85 -16.85 10.09
N THR A 97 17.40 -17.79 10.94
CA THR A 97 18.26 -18.53 11.88
C THR A 97 18.31 -20.04 11.60
N GLY A 98 17.65 -20.51 10.54
CA GLY A 98 17.45 -21.93 10.28
C GLY A 98 16.44 -22.58 11.23
N GLY A 99 16.24 -23.90 11.10
CA GLY A 99 15.36 -24.67 11.99
C GLY A 99 13.86 -24.39 11.85
N SER A 100 13.43 -23.70 10.79
CA SER A 100 12.01 -23.60 10.48
C SER A 100 11.79 -23.56 8.97
N THR A 101 10.73 -24.19 8.51
CA THR A 101 10.35 -24.26 7.10
C THR A 101 8.89 -23.86 6.92
N VAL A 102 8.60 -23.28 5.76
CA VAL A 102 7.25 -22.93 5.32
C VAL A 102 7.02 -23.59 3.99
N VAL A 103 5.92 -24.34 3.88
CA VAL A 103 5.46 -24.83 2.58
C VAL A 103 4.77 -23.67 1.86
N PRO A 104 5.19 -23.33 0.62
CA PRO A 104 4.53 -22.27 -0.14
C PRO A 104 3.02 -22.46 -0.18
N THR A 105 2.29 -21.41 0.15
CA THR A 105 0.81 -21.42 0.20
C THR A 105 0.28 -20.47 -0.86
N SER A 106 -0.41 -20.99 -1.86
CA SER A 106 -1.01 -20.18 -2.93
C SER A 106 -2.53 -20.11 -2.80
N GLY A 107 -3.12 -19.10 -3.41
CA GLY A 107 -4.57 -18.92 -3.43
C GLY A 107 -4.99 -17.81 -4.39
N ARG A 108 -6.29 -17.50 -4.34
CA ARG A 108 -6.91 -16.45 -5.14
C ARG A 108 -7.60 -15.41 -4.26
N PHE A 109 -7.61 -14.16 -4.72
CA PHE A 109 -8.42 -13.12 -4.11
C PHE A 109 -9.89 -13.30 -4.46
N ALA A 110 -10.78 -12.97 -3.53
CA ALA A 110 -12.19 -12.81 -3.82
C ALA A 110 -12.42 -11.58 -4.73
N GLU A 111 -13.64 -11.43 -5.25
CA GLU A 111 -14.01 -10.31 -6.14
C GLU A 111 -13.70 -8.94 -5.52
N ASN A 112 -13.94 -8.79 -4.22
CA ASN A 112 -13.61 -7.59 -3.45
C ASN A 112 -12.10 -7.39 -3.17
N GLY A 113 -11.25 -8.27 -3.69
CA GLY A 113 -9.80 -8.24 -3.51
C GLY A 113 -9.30 -8.78 -2.18
N SER A 114 -10.16 -9.29 -1.31
CA SER A 114 -9.76 -9.85 -0.01
C SER A 114 -9.41 -11.33 -0.10
N ALA A 115 -8.52 -11.80 0.77
CA ALA A 115 -8.28 -13.22 1.00
C ALA A 115 -7.88 -13.48 2.45
N THR A 116 -8.23 -14.64 2.97
CA THR A 116 -7.72 -15.16 4.24
C THR A 116 -7.20 -16.56 4.02
N THR A 117 -5.98 -16.83 4.46
CA THR A 117 -5.38 -18.17 4.38
C THR A 117 -4.66 -18.56 5.67
N ARG A 118 -4.30 -19.83 5.78
CA ARG A 118 -3.50 -20.38 6.88
C ARG A 118 -2.17 -20.87 6.32
N VAL A 119 -1.08 -20.34 6.86
CA VAL A 119 0.28 -20.74 6.49
C VAL A 119 0.81 -21.70 7.54
N GLY A 120 1.21 -22.90 7.12
CA GLY A 120 1.86 -23.88 7.98
C GLY A 120 3.35 -23.56 8.14
N ILE A 121 3.81 -23.50 9.39
CA ILE A 121 5.20 -23.31 9.76
C ILE A 121 5.63 -24.52 10.57
N THR A 122 6.71 -25.18 10.16
CA THR A 122 7.30 -26.33 10.85
C THR A 122 8.62 -25.90 11.48
N ALA A 123 8.85 -26.27 12.74
CA ALA A 123 10.12 -26.05 13.46
C ALA A 123 10.93 -27.34 13.61
#